data_AF-A0A652YZX4-F1
#
_entry.id   AF-A0A652YZX4-F1
#
_cell.length_a   1.000
_cell.length_b   1.000
_cell.length_c   1.000
_cell.angle_alpha   90.00
_cell.angle_beta   90.00
_cell.angle_gamma   90.00
#
_symmetry.space_group_name_H-M   'P 1'
#
loop_
_entity.id
_entity.type
_entity.pdbx_description
1 polymer ?
#
loop_
_entity_poly.entity_id
_entity_poly.type
_entity_poly.pdbx_seq_one_letter_code
_entity_poly.pdbx_strand_id
1 'polypeptide(L)'
;MSQGANALPKSEQLNIEAFSKLFTHTANSYKYLFFLALLNILKQRNFDRAPIALQDLMVEMLVIAWQAYHPHRLSFGNKDMIAGRFDVFTEVGGNLSGEELRKAISSKMLSTTKELKKFAPYRLIRPFFEMELKGVKSGETNQNIAALSRDRFQDQKPLYSINDQNETISLHPEWIEYLKTNNDAVCQWGFDAWLEYMQKCNSSIDNLSKKLAFV
;
A
#
# COMPACT_ATOMS: atom_id res chain seq x y z
N MET A 1 4.05 27.55 3.55
CA MET A 1 5.07 27.15 2.56
C MET A 1 5.74 25.89 3.08
N SER A 2 5.21 24.71 2.76
CA SER A 2 5.85 23.43 3.14
C SER A 2 6.94 23.11 2.12
N GLN A 3 8.15 22.87 2.62
CA GLN A 3 9.30 22.53 1.80
C GLN A 3 9.20 21.06 1.36
N GLY A 4 9.28 20.86 0.04
CA GLY A 4 9.88 19.68 -0.61
C GLY A 4 9.15 18.34 -0.53
N ALA A 5 8.00 18.20 -1.17
CA ALA A 5 7.64 16.88 -1.70
C ALA A 5 8.53 16.63 -2.91
N ASN A 6 9.37 15.59 -2.89
CA ASN A 6 10.11 15.18 -4.08
C ASN A 6 9.09 14.87 -5.19
N ALA A 7 9.17 15.62 -6.28
CA ALA A 7 8.24 15.45 -7.39
C ALA A 7 8.47 14.09 -8.03
N LEU A 8 7.39 13.33 -8.24
CA LEU A 8 7.45 12.08 -8.99
C LEU A 8 8.02 12.33 -10.39
N PRO A 9 8.99 11.53 -10.85
CA PRO A 9 9.52 11.64 -12.22
C PRO A 9 8.40 11.55 -13.26
N LYS A 10 8.51 12.36 -14.32
CA LYS A 10 7.51 12.35 -15.39
C LYS A 10 7.65 11.08 -16.25
N SER A 11 6.56 10.68 -16.87
CA SER A 11 6.53 9.65 -17.91
C SER A 11 5.55 10.09 -19.00
N GLU A 12 5.93 9.92 -20.26
CA GLU A 12 5.07 10.18 -21.41
C GLU A 12 4.06 9.05 -21.65
N GLN A 13 4.34 7.85 -21.11
CA GLN A 13 3.57 6.64 -21.37
C GLN A 13 2.61 6.28 -20.23
N LEU A 14 2.85 6.80 -19.02
CA LEU A 14 2.12 6.46 -17.81
C LEU A 14 1.35 7.65 -17.26
N ASN A 15 0.18 7.38 -16.67
CA ASN A 15 -0.63 8.39 -16.01
C ASN A 15 -0.06 8.76 -14.63
N ILE A 16 1.00 9.58 -14.62
CA ILE A 16 1.64 10.07 -13.38
C ILE A 16 0.68 10.93 -12.55
N GLU A 17 -0.28 11.61 -13.19
CA GLU A 17 -1.30 12.38 -12.47
C GLU A 17 -2.17 11.48 -11.60
N ALA A 18 -2.73 10.39 -12.15
CA ALA A 18 -3.48 9.41 -11.38
C ALA A 18 -2.62 8.77 -10.27
N PHE A 19 -1.35 8.47 -10.57
CA PHE A 19 -0.42 7.92 -9.60
C PHE A 19 -0.11 8.89 -8.44
N SER A 20 0.05 10.19 -8.71
CA SER A 20 0.22 11.18 -7.64
C SER A 20 -1.01 11.27 -6.71
N LYS A 21 -2.17 10.79 -7.17
CA LYS A 21 -3.44 10.80 -6.43
C LYS A 21 -3.71 9.52 -5.64
N LEU A 22 -2.81 8.53 -5.61
CA LEU A 22 -3.02 7.25 -4.89
C LEU A 22 -3.53 7.46 -3.45
N PHE A 23 -2.97 8.44 -2.74
CA PHE A 23 -3.28 8.73 -1.34
C PHE A 23 -4.38 9.77 -1.12
N THR A 24 -5.04 10.27 -2.17
CA THR A 24 -6.17 11.19 -1.99
C THR A 24 -7.35 10.49 -1.32
N HIS A 25 -8.16 11.29 -0.59
CA HIS A 25 -9.34 10.83 0.14
C HIS A 25 -9.06 9.64 1.07
N THR A 26 -7.93 9.68 1.77
CA THR A 26 -7.49 8.62 2.67
C THR A 26 -7.68 9.04 4.12
N ALA A 27 -8.61 8.38 4.82
CA ALA A 27 -8.85 8.60 6.25
C ALA A 27 -8.06 7.65 7.16
N ASN A 28 -7.51 6.57 6.60
CA ASN A 28 -6.90 5.44 7.30
C ASN A 28 -5.61 5.00 6.60
N SER A 29 -4.70 4.37 7.32
CA SER A 29 -3.34 3.99 6.90
C SER A 29 -3.25 2.99 5.74
N TYR A 30 -4.32 2.25 5.43
CA TYR A 30 -4.26 1.08 4.54
C TYR A 30 -3.69 1.37 3.15
N LYS A 31 -3.94 2.54 2.55
CA LYS A 31 -3.40 2.86 1.22
C LYS A 31 -1.88 3.04 1.25
N TYR A 32 -1.38 3.76 2.26
CA TYR A 32 0.05 3.96 2.47
C TYR A 32 0.75 2.63 2.69
N LEU A 33 0.24 1.84 3.63
CA LEU A 33 0.81 0.53 3.95
C LEU A 33 0.78 -0.43 2.75
N PHE A 34 -0.32 -0.45 1.98
CA PHE A 34 -0.42 -1.31 0.79
C PHE A 34 0.60 -0.91 -0.27
N PHE A 35 0.76 0.40 -0.51
CA PHE A 35 1.73 0.88 -1.49
C PHE A 35 3.18 0.61 -1.05
N LEU A 36 3.50 0.86 0.22
CA LEU A 36 4.81 0.54 0.79
C LEU A 36 5.10 -0.98 0.76
N ALA A 37 4.10 -1.81 1.06
CA ALA A 37 4.19 -3.26 0.95
C ALA A 37 4.46 -3.71 -0.50
N LEU A 38 3.78 -3.10 -1.46
CA LEU A 38 4.00 -3.36 -2.88
C LEU A 38 5.45 -3.03 -3.28
N LEU A 39 5.97 -1.87 -2.88
CA LEU A 39 7.36 -1.49 -3.16
C LEU A 39 8.37 -2.46 -2.53
N ASN A 40 8.17 -2.85 -1.27
CA ASN A 40 9.01 -3.85 -0.58
C ASN A 40 9.05 -5.17 -1.35
N ILE A 41 7.90 -5.71 -1.73
CA ILE A 41 7.81 -7.00 -2.44
C ILE A 41 8.51 -6.89 -3.81
N LEU A 42 8.30 -5.79 -4.55
CA LEU A 42 8.96 -5.59 -5.84
C LEU A 42 10.48 -5.53 -5.69
N LYS A 43 11.02 -4.79 -4.70
CA LYS A 43 12.46 -4.74 -4.43
C LYS A 43 13.02 -6.11 -4.10
N GLN A 44 12.36 -6.85 -3.20
CA GLN A 44 12.78 -8.20 -2.79
C GLN A 44 12.81 -9.18 -3.98
N ARG A 45 11.89 -9.02 -4.93
CA ARG A 45 11.80 -9.83 -6.15
C ARG A 45 12.63 -9.27 -7.32
N ASN A 46 13.48 -8.27 -7.09
CA ASN A 46 14.25 -7.59 -8.15
C ASN A 46 13.37 -7.10 -9.32
N PHE A 47 12.17 -6.61 -9.01
CA PHE A 47 11.18 -6.12 -9.96
C PHE A 47 10.74 -7.18 -10.99
N ASP A 48 10.60 -8.44 -10.55
CA ASP A 48 9.97 -9.47 -11.38
C ASP A 48 8.51 -9.10 -11.74
N ARG A 49 8.01 -9.72 -12.81
CA ARG A 49 6.65 -9.49 -13.35
C ARG A 49 5.62 -10.53 -12.92
N ALA A 50 6.01 -11.49 -12.09
CA ALA A 50 5.13 -12.51 -11.57
C ALA A 50 4.00 -11.87 -10.75
N PRO A 51 2.79 -12.43 -10.79
CA PRO A 51 1.69 -11.96 -9.96
C PRO A 51 2.06 -11.97 -8.46
N ILE A 52 1.55 -10.99 -7.74
CA ILE A 52 1.71 -10.89 -6.29
C ILE A 52 0.41 -11.34 -5.65
N ALA A 53 0.47 -12.32 -4.74
CA ALA A 53 -0.69 -12.74 -3.98
C ALA A 53 -1.14 -11.60 -3.04
N LEU A 54 -2.44 -11.34 -2.99
CA LEU A 54 -3.00 -10.36 -2.07
C LEU A 54 -2.66 -10.69 -0.62
N GLN A 55 -2.56 -11.99 -0.28
CA GLN A 55 -2.12 -12.43 1.03
C GLN A 55 -0.71 -11.92 1.36
N ASP A 56 0.25 -12.02 0.45
CA ASP A 56 1.63 -11.55 0.66
C ASP A 56 1.66 -10.04 0.92
N LEU A 57 0.87 -9.28 0.17
CA LEU A 57 0.70 -7.84 0.38
C LEU A 57 0.12 -7.53 1.75
N MET A 58 -0.91 -8.27 2.19
CA MET A 58 -1.51 -8.05 3.51
C MET A 58 -0.52 -8.37 4.64
N VAL A 59 0.30 -9.41 4.48
CA VAL A 59 1.34 -9.78 5.45
C VAL A 59 2.35 -8.65 5.55
N GLU A 60 2.87 -8.18 4.41
CA GLU A 60 3.87 -7.12 4.37
C GLU A 60 3.33 -5.79 4.89
N MET A 61 2.06 -5.44 4.62
CA MET A 61 1.39 -4.29 5.22
C MET A 61 1.44 -4.33 6.75
N LEU A 62 1.20 -5.51 7.33
CA LEU A 62 1.19 -5.69 8.77
C LEU A 62 2.61 -5.72 9.36
N VAL A 63 3.60 -6.23 8.63
CA VAL A 63 5.02 -6.11 9.00
C VAL A 63 5.39 -4.64 9.17
N ILE A 64 5.08 -3.81 8.17
CA ILE A 64 5.37 -2.36 8.20
C ILE A 64 4.63 -1.68 9.36
N ALA A 65 3.35 -2.02 9.54
CA ALA A 65 2.54 -1.46 10.62
C ALA A 65 3.08 -1.85 12.02
N TRP A 66 3.47 -3.12 12.20
CA TRP A 66 4.07 -3.61 13.43
C TRP A 66 5.40 -2.93 13.74
N GLN A 67 6.25 -2.73 12.74
CA GLN A 67 7.52 -2.03 12.90
C GLN A 67 7.35 -0.57 13.34
N ALA A 68 6.29 0.10 12.85
CA ALA A 68 5.95 1.44 13.33
C ALA A 68 5.37 1.43 14.75
N TYR A 69 4.56 0.43 15.09
CA TYR A 69 3.87 0.36 16.39
C TYR A 69 4.76 -0.16 17.53
N HIS A 70 5.44 -1.29 17.37
CA HIS A 70 6.06 -2.03 18.47
C HIS A 70 7.12 -1.24 19.26
N PRO A 71 8.08 -0.52 18.62
CA PRO A 71 9.16 0.14 19.36
C PRO A 71 8.71 1.41 20.10
N HIS A 72 7.65 2.07 19.62
CA HIS A 72 7.30 3.43 20.03
C HIS A 72 5.81 3.64 20.35
N ARG A 73 4.99 2.60 20.24
CA ARG A 73 3.52 2.63 20.40
C ARG A 73 2.84 3.72 19.56
N LEU A 74 3.32 3.93 18.34
CA LEU A 74 2.77 4.96 17.45
C LEU A 74 1.29 4.68 17.15
N SER A 75 0.48 5.72 17.23
CA SER A 75 -0.94 5.67 16.89
C SER A 75 -1.15 5.74 15.38
N PHE A 76 -2.10 4.95 14.88
CA PHE A 76 -2.59 5.02 13.50
C PHE A 76 -3.88 5.86 13.43
N GLY A 77 -4.27 6.51 14.53
CA GLY A 77 -5.51 7.26 14.65
C GLY A 77 -6.71 6.40 15.05
N ASN A 78 -7.70 7.03 15.68
CA ASN A 78 -8.78 6.34 16.40
C ASN A 78 -9.74 5.53 15.52
N LYS A 79 -9.80 5.84 14.21
CA LYS A 79 -10.65 5.14 13.25
C LYS A 79 -9.90 4.03 12.50
N ASP A 80 -8.61 3.87 12.75
CA ASP A 80 -7.80 2.89 12.06
C ASP A 80 -7.85 1.53 12.75
N MET A 81 -8.31 0.54 12.00
CA MET A 81 -8.49 -0.82 12.48
C MET A 81 -7.22 -1.66 12.43
N ILE A 82 -6.10 -1.15 11.88
CA ILE A 82 -4.84 -1.90 11.80
C ILE A 82 -4.24 -2.09 13.19
N ALA A 83 -4.34 -1.09 14.07
CA ALA A 83 -3.84 -1.19 15.43
C ALA A 83 -4.54 -2.30 16.24
N GLY A 84 -5.85 -2.47 16.04
CA GLY A 84 -6.63 -3.56 16.65
C GLY A 84 -6.28 -4.95 16.12
N ARG A 85 -5.39 -5.07 15.13
CA ARG A 85 -4.86 -6.36 14.66
C ARG A 85 -3.56 -6.74 15.38
N PHE A 86 -3.00 -5.85 16.21
CA PHE A 86 -1.73 -6.09 16.90
C PHE A 86 -1.82 -7.10 18.06
N ASP A 87 -3.01 -7.47 18.51
CA ASP A 87 -3.19 -8.58 19.49
C ASP A 87 -2.68 -9.92 18.95
N VAL A 88 -2.65 -10.08 17.63
CA VAL A 88 -2.03 -11.24 16.95
C VAL A 88 -0.52 -11.33 17.22
N PHE A 89 0.10 -10.19 17.52
CA PHE A 89 1.55 -9.97 17.58
C PHE A 89 2.08 -9.91 19.01
N THR A 90 1.22 -9.83 20.02
CA THR A 90 1.63 -9.81 21.44
C THR A 90 2.28 -11.12 21.86
N GLU A 91 1.90 -12.25 21.26
CA GLU A 91 2.53 -13.56 21.46
C GLU A 91 3.86 -13.74 20.69
N VAL A 92 4.16 -12.85 19.75
CA VAL A 92 5.22 -13.05 18.75
C VAL A 92 6.60 -12.58 19.27
N GLY A 93 6.64 -11.80 20.36
CA GLY A 93 7.89 -11.43 21.05
C GLY A 93 8.73 -10.38 20.29
N GLY A 94 9.46 -9.55 21.03
CA GLY A 94 10.02 -8.29 20.53
C GLY A 94 11.25 -8.37 19.61
N ASN A 95 11.76 -9.56 19.27
CA ASN A 95 13.03 -9.74 18.55
C ASN A 95 12.95 -10.78 17.41
N LEU A 96 11.84 -10.86 16.70
CA LEU A 96 11.79 -11.69 15.50
C LEU A 96 12.55 -11.06 14.33
N SER A 97 13.26 -11.89 13.59
CA SER A 97 13.71 -11.55 12.23
C SER A 97 12.52 -11.25 11.32
N GLY A 98 12.78 -10.57 10.20
CA GLY A 98 11.71 -10.23 9.25
C GLY A 98 11.01 -11.47 8.67
N GLU A 99 11.69 -12.60 8.53
CA GLU A 99 11.10 -13.85 8.04
C GLU A 99 10.20 -14.51 9.09
N GLU A 100 10.67 -14.60 10.34
CA GLU A 100 9.89 -15.16 11.44
C GLU A 100 8.62 -14.34 11.70
N LEU A 101 8.73 -13.01 11.60
CA LEU A 101 7.59 -12.11 11.71
C LEU A 101 6.56 -12.37 10.60
N ARG A 102 7.00 -12.48 9.32
CA ARG A 102 6.10 -12.81 8.20
C ARG A 102 5.41 -14.15 8.40
N LYS A 103 6.13 -15.17 8.87
CA LYS A 103 5.58 -16.51 9.12
C LYS A 103 4.54 -16.50 10.24
N ALA A 104 4.82 -15.81 11.35
CA ALA A 104 3.92 -15.66 12.48
C ALA A 104 2.64 -14.89 12.11
N ILE A 105 2.78 -13.86 11.30
CA ILE A 105 1.67 -13.09 10.75
C ILE A 105 0.81 -13.98 9.85
N SER A 106 1.42 -14.64 8.87
CA SER A 106 0.73 -15.51 7.91
C SER A 106 -0.08 -16.63 8.59
N SER A 107 0.46 -17.27 9.63
CA SER A 107 -0.22 -18.39 10.31
C SER A 107 -1.45 -17.97 11.10
N LYS A 108 -1.49 -16.74 11.61
CA LYS A 108 -2.59 -16.23 12.43
C LYS A 108 -3.62 -15.39 11.65
N MET A 109 -3.35 -15.09 10.38
CA MET A 109 -4.05 -14.07 9.59
C MET A 109 -5.38 -14.48 8.95
N LEU A 110 -5.78 -15.75 9.00
CA LEU A 110 -6.86 -16.28 8.14
C LEU A 110 -8.23 -15.58 8.31
N SER A 111 -8.50 -14.91 9.45
CA SER A 111 -9.76 -14.18 9.67
C SER A 111 -9.62 -12.64 9.66
N THR A 112 -8.46 -12.08 9.98
CA THR A 112 -8.33 -10.64 10.35
C THR A 112 -8.12 -9.70 9.16
N THR A 113 -7.75 -10.19 7.97
CA THR A 113 -7.40 -9.35 6.81
C THR A 113 -8.39 -9.36 5.67
N LYS A 114 -9.53 -10.04 5.83
CA LYS A 114 -10.63 -10.04 4.86
C LYS A 114 -11.02 -8.61 4.44
N GLU A 115 -11.13 -7.69 5.39
CA GLU A 115 -11.47 -6.29 5.11
C GLU A 115 -10.32 -5.52 4.41
N LEU A 116 -9.06 -5.82 4.72
CA LEU A 116 -7.93 -5.20 4.01
C LEU A 116 -7.88 -5.67 2.56
N LYS A 117 -8.00 -6.99 2.32
CA LYS A 117 -8.09 -7.58 0.98
C LYS A 117 -9.25 -6.99 0.19
N LYS A 118 -10.40 -6.77 0.84
CA LYS A 118 -11.61 -6.22 0.22
C LYS A 118 -11.47 -4.76 -0.21
N PHE A 119 -10.61 -3.95 0.39
CA PHE A 119 -10.59 -2.51 0.10
C PHE A 119 -9.26 -1.99 -0.43
N ALA A 120 -8.13 -2.44 0.12
CA ALA A 120 -6.83 -1.87 -0.20
C ALA A 120 -6.45 -1.98 -1.69
N PRO A 121 -6.52 -3.17 -2.34
CA PRO A 121 -6.12 -3.28 -3.75
C PRO A 121 -7.01 -2.45 -4.68
N TYR A 122 -8.31 -2.36 -4.42
CA TYR A 122 -9.24 -1.63 -5.28
C TYR A 122 -9.12 -0.11 -5.07
N ARG A 123 -9.16 0.35 -3.81
CA ARG A 123 -9.21 1.78 -3.51
C ARG A 123 -7.90 2.50 -3.77
N LEU A 124 -6.77 1.79 -3.77
CA LEU A 124 -5.48 2.37 -4.11
C LEU A 124 -5.47 2.83 -5.58
N ILE A 125 -5.88 1.97 -6.52
CA ILE A 125 -5.87 2.28 -7.97
C ILE A 125 -7.11 3.02 -8.47
N ARG A 126 -8.09 3.31 -7.60
CA ARG A 126 -9.28 4.09 -7.96
C ARG A 126 -8.98 5.37 -8.76
N PRO A 127 -7.91 6.16 -8.47
CA PRO A 127 -7.61 7.38 -9.24
C PRO A 127 -7.38 7.16 -10.73
N PHE A 128 -7.06 5.93 -11.17
CA PHE A 128 -6.93 5.60 -12.59
C PHE A 128 -8.27 5.53 -13.33
N PHE A 129 -9.39 5.46 -12.61
CA PHE A 129 -10.72 5.18 -13.15
C PHE A 129 -11.79 6.17 -12.69
N GLU A 130 -11.40 7.39 -12.31
CA GLU A 130 -12.33 8.36 -11.72
C GLU A 130 -13.50 8.72 -12.64
N MET A 131 -13.27 8.74 -13.96
CA MET A 131 -14.29 9.08 -14.95
C MET A 131 -15.29 7.94 -15.13
N GLU A 132 -14.80 6.71 -15.24
CA GLU A 132 -15.58 5.48 -15.41
C GLU A 132 -16.41 5.17 -14.17
N LEU A 133 -15.93 5.56 -12.99
CA LEU A 133 -16.61 5.33 -11.72
C LEU A 133 -17.63 6.42 -11.35
N LYS A 134 -17.82 7.46 -12.19
CA LYS A 134 -18.86 8.47 -11.94
C LYS A 134 -20.24 7.83 -11.96
N GLY A 135 -21.01 8.03 -10.88
CA GLY A 135 -22.37 7.50 -10.75
C GLY A 135 -22.46 6.01 -10.40
N VAL A 136 -21.32 5.30 -10.28
CA VAL A 136 -21.30 3.91 -9.82
C VAL A 136 -21.71 3.85 -8.34
N LYS A 137 -22.58 2.89 -8.01
CA LYS A 137 -23.04 2.69 -6.63
C LYS A 137 -21.87 2.26 -5.74
N SER A 138 -21.87 2.73 -4.48
CA SER A 138 -20.81 2.43 -3.51
C SER A 138 -20.56 0.92 -3.34
N GLY A 139 -21.62 0.11 -3.33
CA GLY A 139 -21.53 -1.36 -3.20
C GLY A 139 -20.90 -2.09 -4.39
N GLU A 140 -20.89 -1.46 -5.57
CA GLU A 140 -20.42 -2.07 -6.83
C GLU A 140 -19.02 -1.55 -7.23
N THR A 141 -18.49 -0.57 -6.51
CA THR A 141 -17.26 0.15 -6.89
C THR A 141 -16.04 -0.79 -7.01
N ASN A 142 -15.86 -1.73 -6.08
CA ASN A 142 -14.72 -2.64 -6.12
C ASN A 142 -14.78 -3.59 -7.32
N GLN A 143 -15.95 -4.15 -7.60
CA GLN A 143 -16.16 -5.04 -8.75
C GLN A 143 -15.88 -4.31 -10.07
N ASN A 144 -16.35 -3.06 -10.18
CA ASN A 144 -16.07 -2.22 -11.34
C ASN A 144 -14.58 -1.91 -11.47
N ILE A 145 -13.88 -1.59 -10.37
CA ILE A 145 -12.42 -1.37 -10.40
C ILE A 145 -11.68 -2.63 -10.86
N ALA A 146 -12.06 -3.82 -10.38
CA ALA A 146 -11.42 -5.06 -10.82
C ALA A 146 -11.64 -5.35 -12.31
N ALA A 147 -12.87 -5.14 -12.81
CA ALA A 147 -13.16 -5.25 -14.23
C ALA A 147 -12.34 -4.25 -15.05
N LEU A 148 -12.41 -2.96 -14.73
CA LEU A 148 -11.68 -1.90 -15.41
C LEU A 148 -10.17 -2.13 -15.39
N SER A 149 -9.61 -2.60 -14.27
CA SER A 149 -8.18 -2.87 -14.15
C SER A 149 -7.67 -3.95 -15.11
N ARG A 150 -8.55 -4.88 -15.53
CA ARG A 150 -8.26 -5.93 -16.51
C ARG A 150 -8.58 -5.46 -17.93
N ASP A 151 -9.77 -4.92 -18.13
CA ASP A 151 -10.29 -4.53 -19.45
C ASP A 151 -9.51 -3.36 -20.05
N ARG A 152 -9.01 -2.45 -19.21
CA ARG A 152 -8.21 -1.28 -19.61
C ARG A 152 -6.71 -1.46 -19.36
N PHE A 153 -6.26 -2.69 -19.12
CA PHE A 153 -4.88 -2.94 -18.70
C PHE A 153 -3.85 -2.47 -19.73
N GLN A 154 -4.12 -2.66 -21.02
CA GLN A 154 -3.22 -2.24 -22.12
C GLN A 154 -3.42 -0.76 -22.51
N ASP A 155 -4.68 -0.28 -22.52
CA ASP A 155 -5.01 1.05 -23.03
C ASP A 155 -4.71 2.17 -22.01
N GLN A 156 -5.20 2.02 -20.78
CA GLN A 156 -5.06 3.03 -19.72
C GLN A 156 -3.85 2.78 -18.82
N LYS A 157 -3.29 1.57 -18.88
CA LYS A 157 -2.11 1.16 -18.12
C LYS A 157 -2.24 1.53 -16.63
N PRO A 158 -3.26 1.00 -15.92
CA PRO A 158 -3.32 1.18 -14.48
C PRO A 158 -2.10 0.53 -13.81
N LEU A 159 -1.80 0.93 -12.57
CA LEU A 159 -0.64 0.41 -11.83
C LEU A 159 -0.59 -1.13 -11.84
N TYR A 160 -1.73 -1.78 -11.62
CA TYR A 160 -1.90 -3.22 -11.72
C TYR A 160 -3.34 -3.59 -12.12
N SER A 161 -3.49 -4.81 -12.62
CA SER A 161 -4.77 -5.49 -12.74
C SER A 161 -5.04 -6.38 -11.52
N ILE A 162 -6.32 -6.59 -11.18
CA ILE A 162 -6.76 -7.42 -10.06
C ILE A 162 -7.42 -8.70 -10.59
N ASN A 163 -6.98 -9.85 -10.08
CA ASN A 163 -7.61 -11.15 -10.32
C ASN A 163 -8.23 -11.66 -9.01
N ASP A 164 -9.55 -11.46 -8.87
CA ASP A 164 -10.30 -11.87 -7.68
C ASP A 164 -10.36 -13.40 -7.50
N GLN A 165 -10.33 -14.18 -8.60
CA GLN A 165 -10.40 -15.65 -8.52
C GLN A 165 -9.14 -16.25 -7.90
N ASN A 166 -7.98 -15.71 -8.29
CA ASN A 166 -6.68 -16.16 -7.80
C ASN A 166 -6.18 -15.34 -6.61
N GLU A 167 -6.95 -14.35 -6.13
CA GLU A 167 -6.54 -13.35 -5.14
C GLU A 167 -5.15 -12.76 -5.42
N THR A 168 -4.91 -12.30 -6.64
CA THR A 168 -3.60 -11.75 -7.06
C THR A 168 -3.73 -10.38 -7.73
N ILE A 169 -2.63 -9.63 -7.73
CA ILE A 169 -2.44 -8.48 -8.61
C ILE A 169 -1.30 -8.73 -9.60
N SER A 170 -1.41 -8.17 -10.80
CA SER A 170 -0.35 -8.19 -11.82
C SER A 170 -0.05 -6.78 -12.27
N LEU A 171 1.18 -6.31 -12.02
CA LEU A 171 1.58 -4.95 -12.38
C LEU A 171 1.75 -4.81 -13.88
N HIS A 172 1.43 -3.63 -14.41
CA HIS A 172 1.71 -3.34 -15.81
C HIS A 172 3.23 -3.32 -16.04
N PRO A 173 3.75 -3.91 -17.13
CA PRO A 173 5.19 -3.94 -17.41
C PRO A 173 5.85 -2.56 -17.44
N GLU A 174 5.18 -1.55 -17.97
CA GLU A 174 5.71 -0.17 -17.98
C GLU A 174 5.76 0.44 -16.58
N TRP A 175 4.81 0.11 -15.70
CA TRP A 175 4.87 0.53 -14.30
C TRP A 175 6.03 -0.15 -13.57
N ILE A 176 6.30 -1.44 -13.83
CA ILE A 176 7.46 -2.14 -13.26
C ILE A 176 8.76 -1.43 -13.66
N GLU A 177 8.92 -1.10 -14.95
CA GLU A 177 10.10 -0.40 -15.45
C GLU A 177 10.25 1.00 -14.85
N TYR A 178 9.14 1.75 -14.76
CA TYR A 178 9.13 3.07 -14.14
C TYR A 178 9.49 3.01 -12.65
N LEU A 179 8.91 2.07 -11.89
CA LEU A 179 9.17 1.91 -10.45
C LEU A 179 10.61 1.43 -10.19
N LYS A 180 11.18 0.64 -11.09
CA LYS A 180 12.58 0.20 -11.02
C LYS A 180 13.54 1.35 -11.30
N THR A 181 13.31 2.08 -12.39
CA THR A 181 14.17 3.19 -12.82
C THR A 181 14.13 4.35 -11.84
N ASN A 182 12.96 4.62 -11.25
CA ASN A 182 12.74 5.77 -10.38
C ASN A 182 12.62 5.37 -8.90
N ASN A 183 13.27 4.27 -8.51
CA ASN A 183 13.00 3.62 -7.23
C ASN A 183 13.15 4.56 -6.02
N ASP A 184 14.29 5.25 -5.90
CA ASP A 184 14.56 6.15 -4.77
C ASP A 184 13.52 7.26 -4.66
N ALA A 185 13.19 7.90 -5.79
CA ALA A 185 12.22 8.99 -5.83
C ALA A 185 10.81 8.52 -5.46
N VAL A 186 10.39 7.35 -5.96
CA VAL A 186 9.06 6.79 -5.65
C VAL A 186 8.97 6.30 -4.21
N CYS A 187 10.02 5.66 -3.70
CA CYS A 187 10.10 5.23 -2.30
C CYS A 187 10.05 6.42 -1.35
N GLN A 188 10.82 7.48 -1.65
CA GLN A 188 10.79 8.71 -0.86
C GLN A 188 9.40 9.35 -0.90
N TRP A 189 8.79 9.48 -2.08
CA TRP A 189 7.44 10.04 -2.22
C TRP A 189 6.38 9.25 -1.43
N GLY A 190 6.42 7.92 -1.50
CA GLY A 190 5.52 7.06 -0.74
C GLY A 190 5.73 7.16 0.78
N PHE A 191 6.99 7.23 1.20
CA PHE A 191 7.37 7.38 2.60
C PHE A 191 6.99 8.77 3.15
N ASP A 192 7.17 9.85 2.39
CA ASP A 192 6.79 11.20 2.80
C ASP A 192 5.28 11.29 3.05
N ALA A 193 4.48 10.69 2.17
CA ALA A 193 3.03 10.64 2.32
C ALA A 193 2.61 9.82 3.57
N TRP A 194 3.32 8.72 3.84
CA TRP A 194 3.13 7.92 5.05
C TRP A 194 3.52 8.69 6.32
N LEU A 195 4.66 9.37 6.30
CA LEU A 195 5.16 10.19 7.39
C LEU A 195 4.19 11.33 7.72
N GLU A 196 3.68 12.04 6.70
CA GLU A 196 2.71 13.12 6.89
C GLU A 196 1.44 12.61 7.58
N TYR A 197 0.94 11.44 7.17
CA TYR A 197 -0.19 10.80 7.82
C TYR A 197 0.12 10.45 9.29
N MET A 198 1.26 9.82 9.55
CA MET A 198 1.65 9.41 10.90
C MET A 198 1.90 10.61 11.82
N GLN A 199 2.42 11.72 11.30
CA GLN A 199 2.58 12.97 12.06
C GLN A 199 1.23 13.52 12.53
N LYS A 200 0.19 13.47 11.67
CA LYS A 200 -1.18 13.87 12.06
C LYS A 200 -1.74 13.00 13.18
N CYS A 201 -1.43 11.72 13.18
CA CYS A 201 -1.85 10.78 14.22
C CYS A 201 -1.04 10.89 15.52
N ASN A 202 0.17 11.46 15.46
CA ASN A 202 1.15 11.48 16.55
C ASN A 202 1.77 12.88 16.71
N SER A 203 0.94 13.92 16.81
CA SER A 203 1.39 15.32 16.81
C SER A 203 2.33 15.71 17.96
N SER A 204 2.33 14.94 19.05
CA SER A 204 3.21 15.14 20.21
C SER A 204 4.53 14.37 20.16
N ILE A 205 4.78 13.57 19.11
CA ILE A 205 5.96 12.70 19.01
C ILE A 205 7.02 13.34 18.11
N ASP A 206 8.12 13.79 18.72
CA ASP A 206 9.27 14.29 17.99
C ASP A 206 10.04 13.20 17.22
N ASN A 207 10.76 13.62 16.18
CA ASN A 207 11.64 12.78 15.35
C ASN A 207 10.95 11.54 14.75
N LEU A 208 9.67 11.66 14.38
CA LEU A 208 8.89 10.55 13.86
C LEU A 208 9.51 9.88 12.61
N SER A 209 10.19 10.65 11.76
CA SER A 209 10.91 10.14 10.59
C SER A 209 11.99 9.11 10.94
N LYS A 210 12.64 9.23 12.10
CA LYS A 210 13.65 8.26 12.59
C LYS A 210 13.02 7.03 13.24
N LYS A 211 11.72 7.07 13.53
CA LYS A 211 10.94 6.02 14.21
C LYS A 211 10.17 5.14 13.23
N LEU A 212 10.03 5.58 11.98
CA LEU A 212 9.41 4.82 10.91
C LEU A 212 10.51 4.16 10.06
N ALA A 213 10.33 2.89 9.73
CA ALA A 213 11.21 2.21 8.79
C ALA A 213 11.02 2.78 7.39
N PHE A 214 12.13 3.11 6.73
CA PHE A 214 12.14 3.47 5.31
C PHE A 214 12.15 2.20 4.46
N VAL A 215 11.42 2.22 3.34
CA VAL A 215 11.27 1.12 2.37
C VAL A 215 12.33 1.18 1.29
#